data_AF-A0A8C2DPK4-F1
#
_entry.id   AF-A0A8C2DPK4-F1
#
_cell.length_a   1.000
_cell.length_b   1.000
_cell.length_c   1.000
_cell.angle_alpha   90.00
_cell.angle_beta   90.00
_cell.angle_gamma   90.00
#
_symmetry.space_group_name_H-M   'P 1'
#
loop_
_entity.id
_entity.type
_entity.pdbx_description
1 polymer ?
#
loop_
_entity_poly.entity_id
_entity_poly.type
_entity_poly.pdbx_seq_one_letter_code
_entity_poly.pdbx_strand_id
1 'polypeptide(L)'
;MIAAHRAGIPVFVTGGIGGVHRDGENSLDVSADLTELGRTPVAVVSAGVKSILDIGRTLEFLETQGVCVATYGDSKSFPAFFSRQSGFTSPYHVSSPQEAADLIASTLSLGLQSGLLLAIPIPEEHAATGQQIEDAIQTAVTEASSKGVTGRDVTPFILQRVSELTKGKSLQANIALIQNNAKVGGQIACALSKHKEKSGANTVILSKYCSNNTIYFPQIVIGGINVDFIAKGATKKLFGLTNPGSVCQSFGGVGRNIADCLSRLGHKPLFISAIGKDSHSDAVLNYCKHMDTSAVARLQDQRTATYCAVITESGELSLGLGDMDIHQQIQEQYVSQFEDQLASASLVVLDGNIPLSTIDYVCCIAKKHAVPVWFEPTDADKACKPFLSESWRALSYTSPNLAELCTMNHTLGLPTPTGTRVKKKKKPKTINSLKDSFAICRDGLLTGPMGPVPRGP
;
A
#
# COMPACT_ATOMS: atom_id res chain seq x y z
N MET A 1 0.92 -9.25 -5.74
CA MET A 1 0.94 -10.72 -5.94
C MET A 1 2.10 -11.37 -5.18
N ILE A 2 3.37 -11.09 -5.53
CA ILE A 2 4.57 -11.59 -4.82
C ILE A 2 4.43 -11.59 -3.28
N ALA A 3 4.13 -10.45 -2.68
CA ALA A 3 4.01 -10.33 -1.23
C ALA A 3 2.86 -11.17 -0.65
N ALA A 4 1.71 -11.19 -1.34
CA ALA A 4 0.55 -12.00 -0.94
C ALA A 4 0.91 -13.49 -0.94
N HIS A 5 1.56 -13.98 -2.01
CA HIS A 5 2.00 -15.36 -2.09
C HIS A 5 2.98 -15.73 -0.97
N ARG A 6 3.99 -14.88 -0.72
CA ARG A 6 4.95 -15.09 0.38
C ARG A 6 4.29 -15.08 1.76
N ALA A 7 3.21 -14.32 1.93
CA ALA A 7 2.40 -14.30 3.15
C ALA A 7 1.39 -15.46 3.23
N GLY A 8 1.31 -16.34 2.23
CA GLY A 8 0.33 -17.43 2.19
C GLY A 8 -1.10 -16.96 1.90
N ILE A 9 -1.28 -15.76 1.35
CA ILE A 9 -2.57 -15.16 0.97
C ILE A 9 -2.90 -15.59 -0.47
N PRO A 10 -3.91 -16.45 -0.68
CA PRO A 10 -4.18 -17.05 -1.99
C PRO A 10 -5.09 -16.21 -2.90
N VAL A 11 -5.77 -15.19 -2.37
CA VAL A 11 -6.73 -14.35 -3.10
C VAL A 11 -6.29 -12.89 -3.01
N PHE A 12 -6.17 -12.23 -4.16
CA PHE A 12 -5.84 -10.81 -4.28
C PHE A 12 -6.90 -10.10 -5.11
N VAL A 13 -7.44 -8.99 -4.61
CA VAL A 13 -8.50 -8.23 -5.28
C VAL A 13 -7.95 -6.90 -5.80
N THR A 14 -8.33 -6.54 -7.02
CA THR A 14 -8.05 -5.22 -7.61
C THR A 14 -9.23 -4.72 -8.44
N GLY A 15 -9.17 -3.48 -8.92
CA GLY A 15 -10.15 -2.98 -9.89
C GLY A 15 -10.05 -3.72 -11.22
N GLY A 16 -8.86 -3.72 -11.83
CA GLY A 16 -8.59 -4.30 -13.15
C GLY A 16 -7.10 -4.54 -13.32
N ILE A 17 -6.72 -5.67 -13.91
CA ILE A 17 -5.30 -5.98 -14.14
C ILE A 17 -4.72 -5.09 -15.25
N GLY A 18 -3.41 -4.91 -15.26
CA GLY A 18 -2.70 -4.50 -16.47
C GLY A 18 -2.77 -5.59 -17.55
N GLY A 19 -2.23 -5.31 -18.72
CA GLY A 19 -2.35 -6.19 -19.88
C GLY A 19 -1.46 -5.75 -21.02
N VAL A 20 -1.72 -6.30 -22.21
CA VAL A 20 -1.08 -5.87 -23.45
C VAL A 20 -1.71 -4.53 -23.85
N HIS A 21 -0.91 -3.50 -24.08
CA HIS A 21 -1.40 -2.24 -24.59
C HIS A 21 -1.89 -2.39 -26.04
N ARG A 22 -2.73 -1.46 -26.50
CA ARG A 22 -3.10 -1.42 -27.92
C ARG A 22 -1.86 -1.07 -28.74
N ASP A 23 -1.67 -1.75 -29.87
CA ASP A 23 -0.41 -1.74 -30.64
C ASP A 23 0.77 -2.42 -29.91
N GLY A 24 0.47 -3.25 -28.90
CA GLY A 24 1.44 -4.01 -28.12
C GLY A 24 2.28 -4.99 -28.95
N GLU A 25 1.76 -5.44 -30.11
CA GLU A 25 2.48 -6.29 -31.06
C GLU A 25 3.69 -5.60 -31.70
N ASN A 26 3.66 -4.27 -31.81
CA ASN A 26 4.74 -3.48 -32.40
C ASN A 26 5.57 -2.79 -31.32
N SER A 27 4.91 -2.23 -30.30
CA SER A 27 5.57 -1.48 -29.22
C SER A 27 6.17 -2.37 -28.14
N LEU A 28 5.69 -3.61 -28.00
CA LEU A 28 5.99 -4.51 -26.89
C LEU A 28 5.65 -3.91 -25.50
N ASP A 29 4.74 -2.94 -25.45
CA ASP A 29 4.22 -2.36 -24.20
C ASP A 29 3.25 -3.35 -23.54
N VAL A 30 3.82 -4.22 -22.68
CA VAL A 30 3.10 -5.29 -21.99
C VAL A 30 3.32 -5.17 -20.49
N SER A 31 2.22 -5.17 -19.73
CA SER A 31 2.28 -5.07 -18.27
C SER A 31 3.00 -6.27 -17.64
N ALA A 32 3.88 -5.98 -16.69
CA ALA A 32 4.51 -6.99 -15.83
C ALA A 32 3.49 -7.82 -15.02
N ASP A 33 2.24 -7.35 -14.87
CA ASP A 33 1.16 -8.10 -14.23
C ASP A 33 0.94 -9.47 -14.91
N LEU A 34 1.08 -9.55 -16.24
CA LEU A 34 0.82 -10.79 -16.98
C LEU A 34 1.91 -11.84 -16.73
N THR A 35 3.17 -11.42 -16.76
CA THR A 35 4.30 -12.29 -16.38
C THR A 35 4.24 -12.68 -14.91
N GLU A 36 3.79 -11.78 -14.04
CA GLU A 36 3.59 -12.06 -12.62
C GLU A 36 2.47 -13.10 -12.40
N LEU A 37 1.35 -12.98 -13.12
CA LEU A 37 0.30 -14.00 -13.15
C LEU A 37 0.84 -15.36 -13.64
N GLY A 38 1.77 -15.39 -14.59
CA GLY A 38 2.38 -16.64 -15.07
C GLY A 38 3.29 -17.35 -14.06
N ARG A 39 3.75 -16.66 -12.99
CA ARG A 39 4.80 -17.16 -12.08
C ARG A 39 4.44 -17.19 -10.60
N THR A 40 3.31 -16.62 -10.21
CA THR A 40 2.92 -16.50 -8.81
C THR A 40 1.51 -17.08 -8.60
N PRO A 41 1.37 -18.18 -7.83
CA PRO A 41 0.10 -18.88 -7.64
C PRO A 41 -0.80 -18.14 -6.65
N VAL A 42 -1.39 -17.05 -7.13
CA VAL A 42 -2.39 -16.22 -6.45
C VAL A 42 -3.57 -16.04 -7.40
N ALA A 43 -4.78 -16.22 -6.88
CA ALA A 43 -6.00 -15.91 -7.60
C ALA A 43 -6.25 -14.40 -7.55
N VAL A 44 -6.26 -13.76 -8.71
CA VAL A 44 -6.52 -12.33 -8.87
C VAL A 44 -7.98 -12.13 -9.29
N VAL A 45 -8.74 -11.44 -8.43
CA VAL A 45 -10.13 -11.07 -8.67
C VAL A 45 -10.17 -9.63 -9.16
N SER A 46 -10.73 -9.40 -10.35
CA SER A 46 -10.76 -8.07 -10.96
C SER A 46 -11.91 -7.93 -11.95
N ALA A 47 -12.20 -6.72 -12.44
CA ALA A 47 -13.20 -6.49 -13.47
C ALA A 47 -12.68 -6.82 -14.89
N GLY A 48 -11.76 -7.78 -14.99
CA GLY A 48 -11.01 -8.07 -16.21
C GLY A 48 -9.80 -7.15 -16.36
N VAL A 49 -9.55 -6.75 -17.61
CA VAL A 49 -8.38 -5.94 -18.00
C VAL A 49 -8.81 -4.46 -18.09
N LYS A 50 -7.98 -3.52 -17.64
CA LYS A 50 -8.32 -2.08 -17.73
C LYS A 50 -8.69 -1.69 -19.18
N SER A 51 -9.78 -0.93 -19.37
CA SER A 51 -10.40 -0.60 -20.67
C SER A 51 -9.48 0.01 -21.74
N ILE A 52 -8.37 0.65 -21.34
CA ILE A 52 -7.43 1.26 -22.30
C ILE A 52 -6.53 0.23 -23.02
N LEU A 53 -6.60 -1.03 -22.61
CA LEU A 53 -5.73 -2.11 -23.07
C LEU A 53 -6.39 -2.96 -24.15
N ASP A 54 -5.64 -3.90 -24.70
CA ASP A 54 -6.10 -4.87 -25.68
C ASP A 54 -6.49 -6.18 -24.98
N ILE A 55 -7.80 -6.45 -24.91
CA ILE A 55 -8.33 -7.63 -24.20
C ILE A 55 -7.95 -8.92 -24.94
N GLY A 56 -8.09 -8.95 -26.27
CA GLY A 56 -7.79 -10.15 -27.06
C GLY A 56 -6.35 -10.57 -26.90
N ARG A 57 -5.41 -9.64 -27.11
CA ARG A 57 -3.97 -9.92 -26.92
C ARG A 57 -3.61 -10.25 -25.49
N THR A 58 -4.29 -9.65 -24.52
CA THR A 58 -4.08 -9.98 -23.10
C THR A 58 -4.50 -11.42 -22.80
N LEU A 59 -5.63 -11.88 -23.34
CA LEU A 59 -6.08 -13.27 -23.16
C LEU A 59 -5.12 -14.27 -23.82
N GLU A 60 -4.66 -14.00 -25.05
CA GLU A 60 -3.63 -14.81 -25.73
C GLU A 60 -2.31 -14.88 -24.95
N PHE A 61 -1.88 -13.75 -24.37
CA PHE A 61 -0.68 -13.71 -23.54
C PHE A 61 -0.86 -14.52 -22.25
N LEU A 62 -2.02 -14.40 -21.58
CA LEU A 62 -2.33 -15.17 -20.38
C LEU A 62 -2.39 -16.67 -20.66
N GLU A 63 -2.95 -17.07 -21.80
CA GLU A 63 -2.92 -18.47 -22.28
C GLU A 63 -1.47 -18.94 -22.46
N THR A 64 -0.64 -18.14 -23.13
CA THR A 64 0.80 -18.43 -23.33
C THR A 64 1.55 -18.57 -21.99
N GLN A 65 1.18 -17.79 -20.97
CA GLN A 65 1.74 -17.86 -19.62
C GLN A 65 1.17 -19.00 -18.76
N GLY A 66 0.25 -19.82 -19.29
CA GLY A 66 -0.39 -20.90 -18.55
C GLY A 66 -1.28 -20.42 -17.41
N VAL A 67 -1.84 -19.21 -17.51
CA VAL A 67 -2.72 -18.61 -16.49
C VAL A 67 -4.13 -19.12 -16.70
N CYS A 68 -4.75 -19.68 -15.66
CA CYS A 68 -6.16 -20.03 -15.70
C CYS A 68 -7.01 -18.75 -15.71
N VAL A 69 -7.88 -18.58 -16.71
CA VAL A 69 -8.79 -17.42 -16.80
C VAL A 69 -10.23 -17.90 -16.76
N ALA A 70 -11.01 -17.34 -15.83
CA ALA A 70 -12.43 -17.62 -15.69
C ALA A 70 -13.25 -16.34 -15.54
N THR A 71 -14.45 -16.31 -16.11
CA THR A 71 -15.45 -15.27 -15.82
C THR A 71 -16.33 -15.70 -14.64
N TYR A 72 -16.65 -14.78 -13.74
CA TYR A 72 -17.65 -14.98 -12.70
C TYR A 72 -19.06 -14.57 -13.18
N GLY A 73 -20.00 -15.52 -13.14
CA GLY A 73 -21.37 -15.38 -13.61
C GLY A 73 -21.78 -16.51 -14.57
N ASP A 74 -22.98 -16.43 -15.12
CA ASP A 74 -23.61 -17.52 -15.88
C ASP A 74 -23.09 -17.69 -17.33
N SER A 75 -22.04 -16.98 -17.70
CA SER A 75 -21.49 -17.05 -19.06
C SER A 75 -19.98 -16.89 -19.08
N LYS A 76 -19.38 -17.29 -20.21
CA LYS A 76 -17.96 -17.07 -20.50
C LYS A 76 -17.65 -15.67 -21.01
N SER A 77 -18.62 -14.76 -21.10
CA SER A 77 -18.36 -13.41 -21.63
C SER A 77 -17.32 -12.69 -20.76
N PHE A 78 -16.21 -12.27 -21.35
CA PHE A 78 -15.16 -11.58 -20.60
C PHE A 78 -15.56 -10.10 -20.41
N PRO A 79 -15.51 -9.54 -19.19
CA PRO A 79 -15.83 -8.14 -18.97
C PRO A 79 -14.73 -7.20 -19.45
N ALA A 80 -15.11 -6.02 -19.96
CA ALA A 80 -14.20 -4.95 -20.34
C ALA A 80 -14.17 -3.85 -19.25
N PHE A 81 -13.85 -4.23 -18.01
CA PHE A 81 -13.72 -3.32 -16.86
C PHE A 81 -15.00 -2.53 -16.53
N PHE A 82 -15.31 -1.46 -17.27
CA PHE A 82 -16.58 -0.75 -17.15
C PHE A 82 -17.74 -1.44 -17.84
N SER A 83 -17.51 -2.28 -18.85
CA SER A 83 -18.58 -3.05 -19.48
C SER A 83 -18.62 -4.50 -19.00
N ARG A 84 -19.84 -5.05 -18.90
CA ARG A 84 -20.07 -6.48 -18.65
C ARG A 84 -19.70 -7.34 -19.87
N GLN A 85 -19.56 -6.75 -21.04
CA GLN A 85 -19.27 -7.44 -22.30
C GLN A 85 -18.12 -6.77 -23.04
N SER A 86 -17.12 -7.56 -23.42
CA SER A 86 -15.96 -7.10 -24.22
C SER A 86 -15.99 -7.54 -25.69
N GLY A 87 -16.89 -8.47 -26.05
CA GLY A 87 -16.82 -9.22 -27.30
C GLY A 87 -15.85 -10.41 -27.27
N PHE A 88 -15.09 -10.59 -26.17
CA PHE A 88 -14.22 -11.75 -25.94
C PHE A 88 -14.82 -12.70 -24.92
N THR A 89 -14.29 -13.93 -24.88
CA THR A 89 -14.71 -14.96 -23.93
C THR A 89 -13.53 -15.50 -23.12
N SER A 90 -13.77 -15.77 -21.84
CA SER A 90 -12.89 -16.58 -21.01
C SER A 90 -12.94 -18.06 -21.45
N PRO A 91 -11.85 -18.83 -21.26
CA PRO A 91 -11.89 -20.28 -21.41
C PRO A 91 -12.91 -20.97 -20.48
N TYR A 92 -13.05 -20.46 -19.24
CA TYR A 92 -13.91 -21.01 -18.20
C TYR A 92 -14.89 -19.97 -17.62
N HIS A 93 -15.89 -20.44 -16.89
CA HIS A 93 -16.75 -19.60 -16.05
C HIS A 93 -17.09 -20.33 -14.75
N VAL A 94 -17.44 -19.58 -13.72
CA VAL A 94 -17.93 -20.06 -12.42
C VAL A 94 -19.09 -19.18 -11.97
N SER A 95 -20.14 -19.78 -11.40
CA SER A 95 -21.39 -19.06 -11.10
C SER A 95 -21.55 -18.70 -9.62
N SER A 96 -20.67 -19.20 -8.75
CA SER A 96 -20.78 -19.01 -7.30
C SER A 96 -19.42 -18.82 -6.61
N PRO A 97 -19.39 -18.21 -5.41
CA PRO A 97 -18.15 -18.11 -4.63
C PRO A 97 -17.57 -19.48 -4.24
N GLN A 98 -18.44 -20.49 -4.10
CA GLN A 98 -18.07 -21.87 -3.84
C GLN A 98 -17.33 -22.49 -5.04
N GLU A 99 -17.91 -22.42 -6.24
CA GLU A 99 -17.24 -22.92 -7.44
C GLU A 99 -15.92 -22.21 -7.71
N ALA A 100 -15.87 -20.89 -7.51
CA ALA A 100 -14.64 -20.13 -7.61
C ALA A 100 -13.59 -20.59 -6.59
N ALA A 101 -14.00 -20.87 -5.35
CA ALA A 101 -13.11 -21.41 -4.32
C ALA A 101 -12.62 -22.83 -4.65
N ASP A 102 -13.48 -23.70 -5.19
CA ASP A 102 -13.13 -25.06 -5.59
C ASP A 102 -12.14 -25.05 -6.77
N LEU A 103 -12.33 -24.13 -7.72
CA LEU A 103 -11.39 -23.90 -8.82
C LEU A 103 -10.02 -23.46 -8.29
N ILE A 104 -9.97 -22.47 -7.39
CA ILE A 104 -8.73 -21.99 -6.79
C ILE A 104 -8.05 -23.10 -5.98
N ALA A 105 -8.80 -23.85 -5.17
CA ALA A 105 -8.27 -24.97 -4.38
C ALA A 105 -7.66 -26.05 -5.28
N SER A 106 -8.31 -26.34 -6.41
CA SER A 106 -7.83 -27.30 -7.40
C SER A 106 -6.56 -26.82 -8.11
N THR A 107 -6.49 -25.55 -8.52
CA THR A 107 -5.27 -24.98 -9.11
C THR A 107 -4.09 -25.05 -8.14
N LEU A 108 -4.33 -24.74 -6.86
CA LEU A 108 -3.29 -24.81 -5.82
C LEU A 108 -2.84 -26.24 -5.53
N SER A 109 -3.73 -27.22 -5.55
CA SER A 109 -3.39 -28.63 -5.26
C SER A 109 -2.56 -29.29 -6.36
N LEU A 110 -2.67 -28.81 -7.60
CA LEU A 110 -1.84 -29.25 -8.73
C LEU A 110 -0.38 -28.79 -8.63
N GLY A 111 -0.04 -27.87 -7.72
CA GLY A 111 1.33 -27.36 -7.56
C GLY A 111 1.81 -26.51 -8.73
N LEU A 112 0.89 -25.97 -9.53
CA LEU A 112 1.21 -25.09 -10.66
C LEU A 112 1.88 -23.81 -10.15
N GLN A 113 2.83 -23.29 -10.93
CA GLN A 113 3.52 -22.04 -10.63
C GLN A 113 2.82 -20.82 -11.25
N SER A 114 1.66 -21.00 -11.88
CA SER A 114 0.84 -19.90 -12.40
C SER A 114 -0.30 -19.54 -11.45
N GLY A 115 -0.70 -18.27 -11.51
CA GLY A 115 -1.88 -17.74 -10.87
C GLY A 115 -3.16 -18.02 -11.66
N LEU A 116 -4.23 -17.41 -11.18
CA LEU A 116 -5.56 -17.51 -11.78
C LEU A 116 -6.14 -16.10 -11.89
N LEU A 117 -6.76 -15.77 -13.02
CA LEU A 117 -7.56 -14.57 -13.18
C LEU A 117 -9.05 -14.92 -13.12
N LEU A 118 -9.75 -14.34 -12.14
CA LEU A 118 -11.20 -14.39 -12.05
C LEU A 118 -11.79 -13.02 -12.40
N ALA A 119 -12.39 -12.93 -13.58
CA ALA A 119 -12.96 -11.71 -14.13
C ALA A 119 -14.42 -11.53 -13.66
N ILE A 120 -14.67 -10.48 -12.87
CA ILE A 120 -15.96 -10.17 -12.27
C ILE A 120 -16.61 -9.01 -13.05
N PRO A 121 -17.74 -9.20 -13.74
CA PRO A 121 -18.39 -8.10 -14.44
C PRO A 121 -18.88 -7.03 -13.43
N ILE A 122 -18.85 -5.76 -13.85
CA ILE A 122 -19.42 -4.63 -13.08
C ILE A 122 -20.88 -4.93 -12.67
N PRO A 123 -21.35 -4.49 -11.48
CA PRO A 123 -22.74 -4.74 -11.08
C PRO A 123 -23.77 -4.31 -12.12
N GLU A 124 -24.88 -5.05 -12.19
CA GLU A 124 -25.94 -4.83 -13.18
C GLU A 124 -26.52 -3.40 -13.08
N GLU A 125 -26.66 -2.85 -11.86
CA GLU A 125 -27.12 -1.47 -11.65
C GLU A 125 -26.24 -0.40 -12.32
N HIS A 126 -24.98 -0.73 -12.61
CA HIS A 126 -24.01 0.16 -13.23
C HIS A 126 -23.71 -0.21 -14.69
N ALA A 127 -24.31 -1.26 -15.24
CA ALA A 127 -24.03 -1.78 -16.57
C ALA A 127 -24.22 -0.74 -17.69
N ALA A 128 -25.35 -0.03 -17.69
CA ALA A 128 -25.66 0.96 -18.73
C ALA A 128 -24.70 2.16 -18.71
N THR A 129 -24.35 2.65 -17.50
CA THR A 129 -23.36 3.74 -17.35
C THR A 129 -21.97 3.23 -17.74
N GLY A 130 -21.65 2.00 -17.36
CA GLY A 130 -20.43 1.32 -17.71
C GLY A 130 -20.22 1.19 -19.23
N GLN A 131 -21.25 0.77 -19.96
CA GLN A 131 -21.18 0.69 -21.43
C GLN A 131 -20.93 2.06 -22.07
N GLN A 132 -21.61 3.12 -21.60
CA GLN A 132 -21.37 4.49 -22.10
C GLN A 132 -19.92 4.94 -21.87
N ILE A 133 -19.32 4.55 -20.74
CA ILE A 133 -17.91 4.85 -20.44
C ILE A 133 -16.99 4.06 -21.37
N GLU A 134 -17.28 2.78 -21.60
CA GLU A 134 -16.49 1.93 -22.50
C GLU A 134 -16.52 2.45 -23.94
N ASP A 135 -17.69 2.87 -24.44
CA ASP A 135 -17.84 3.46 -25.77
C ASP A 135 -17.03 4.77 -25.89
N ALA A 136 -17.01 5.58 -24.83
CA ALA A 136 -16.20 6.79 -24.76
C ALA A 136 -14.69 6.47 -24.75
N ILE A 137 -14.27 5.41 -24.07
CA ILE A 137 -12.87 4.94 -24.07
C ILE A 137 -12.48 4.46 -25.46
N GLN A 138 -13.31 3.66 -26.11
CA GLN A 138 -13.05 3.18 -27.47
C GLN A 138 -12.92 4.33 -28.47
N THR A 139 -13.77 5.35 -28.33
CA THR A 139 -13.68 6.59 -29.10
C THR A 139 -12.36 7.31 -28.81
N ALA A 140 -12.02 7.53 -27.55
CA ALA A 140 -10.79 8.21 -27.14
C ALA A 140 -9.52 7.50 -27.64
N VAL A 141 -9.49 6.17 -27.59
CA VAL A 141 -8.37 5.39 -28.09
C VAL A 141 -8.24 5.50 -29.61
N THR A 142 -9.36 5.43 -30.34
CA THR A 142 -9.38 5.64 -31.80
C THR A 142 -8.91 7.04 -32.19
N GLU A 143 -9.31 8.06 -31.43
CA GLU A 143 -8.83 9.43 -31.60
C GLU A 143 -7.33 9.57 -31.30
N ALA A 144 -6.82 8.89 -30.27
CA ALA A 144 -5.39 8.90 -29.93
C ALA A 144 -4.56 8.32 -31.07
N SER A 145 -4.96 7.17 -31.61
CA SER A 145 -4.30 6.52 -32.74
C SER A 145 -4.35 7.37 -34.01
N SER A 146 -5.52 7.93 -34.37
CA SER A 146 -5.65 8.77 -35.57
C SER A 146 -4.87 10.08 -35.49
N LYS A 147 -4.62 10.60 -34.28
CA LYS A 147 -3.78 11.78 -34.04
C LYS A 147 -2.29 11.44 -33.86
N GLY A 148 -1.90 10.16 -33.93
CA GLY A 148 -0.53 9.73 -33.72
C GLY A 148 0.00 10.02 -32.32
N VAL A 149 -0.86 10.00 -31.29
CA VAL A 149 -0.43 10.13 -29.90
C VAL A 149 0.26 8.83 -29.50
N THR A 150 1.51 8.90 -29.03
CA THR A 150 2.34 7.73 -28.72
C THR A 150 3.05 7.86 -27.38
N GLY A 151 3.47 6.72 -26.82
CA GLY A 151 4.24 6.66 -25.59
C GLY A 151 3.49 7.22 -24.37
N ARG A 152 4.20 7.96 -23.51
CA ARG A 152 3.68 8.47 -22.22
C ARG A 152 2.49 9.43 -22.34
N ASP A 153 2.24 9.97 -23.53
CA ASP A 153 1.18 10.97 -23.78
C ASP A 153 -0.18 10.31 -24.10
N VAL A 154 -0.20 9.00 -24.39
CA VAL A 154 -1.42 8.24 -24.72
C VAL A 154 -2.39 8.21 -23.54
N THR A 155 -1.90 7.85 -22.34
CA THR A 155 -2.77 7.72 -21.17
C THR A 155 -3.39 9.05 -20.74
N PRO A 156 -2.63 10.17 -20.61
CA PRO A 156 -3.22 11.48 -20.33
C PRO A 156 -4.26 11.91 -21.37
N PHE A 157 -3.99 11.67 -22.67
CA PHE A 157 -4.92 11.98 -23.74
C PHE A 157 -6.24 11.21 -23.59
N ILE A 158 -6.16 9.88 -23.40
CA ILE A 158 -7.36 9.04 -23.25
C ILE A 158 -8.16 9.48 -22.01
N LEU A 159 -7.50 9.69 -20.87
CA LEU A 159 -8.18 10.08 -19.63
C LEU A 159 -8.89 11.44 -19.76
N GLN A 160 -8.23 12.42 -20.38
CA GLN A 160 -8.86 13.71 -20.66
C GLN A 160 -10.08 13.54 -21.56
N ARG A 161 -9.94 12.80 -22.65
CA ARG A 161 -11.02 12.64 -23.64
C ARG A 161 -12.21 11.88 -23.08
N VAL A 162 -11.97 10.84 -22.28
CA VAL A 162 -13.01 10.09 -21.56
C VAL A 162 -13.72 10.99 -20.55
N SER A 163 -13.00 11.86 -19.84
CA SER A 163 -13.61 12.81 -18.91
C SER A 163 -14.57 13.77 -19.64
N GLU A 164 -14.15 14.30 -20.79
CA GLU A 164 -14.99 15.16 -21.64
C GLU A 164 -16.27 14.45 -22.12
N LEU A 165 -16.13 13.20 -22.57
CA LEU A 165 -17.25 12.40 -23.11
C LEU A 165 -18.20 11.89 -22.02
N THR A 166 -17.69 11.55 -20.84
CA THR A 166 -18.46 10.92 -19.76
C THR A 166 -18.96 11.89 -18.68
N LYS A 167 -18.54 13.17 -18.74
CA LYS A 167 -18.88 14.21 -17.75
C LYS A 167 -18.63 13.76 -16.30
N GLY A 168 -17.54 13.02 -16.08
CA GLY A 168 -17.14 12.56 -14.74
C GLY A 168 -17.88 11.33 -14.19
N LYS A 169 -18.74 10.66 -14.98
CA LYS A 169 -19.44 9.43 -14.55
C LYS A 169 -18.52 8.21 -14.33
N SER A 170 -17.31 8.23 -14.90
CA SER A 170 -16.34 7.14 -14.82
C SER A 170 -15.89 6.81 -13.39
N LEU A 171 -15.80 7.81 -12.51
CA LEU A 171 -15.33 7.60 -11.14
C LEU A 171 -16.32 6.77 -10.31
N GLN A 172 -17.62 7.02 -10.44
CA GLN A 172 -18.65 6.28 -9.70
C GLN A 172 -18.70 4.81 -10.12
N ALA A 173 -18.64 4.55 -11.43
CA ALA A 173 -18.56 3.18 -11.95
C ALA A 173 -17.29 2.45 -11.48
N ASN A 174 -16.16 3.16 -11.40
CA ASN A 174 -14.90 2.58 -10.91
C ASN A 174 -14.95 2.23 -9.42
N ILE A 175 -15.58 3.08 -8.59
CA ILE A 175 -15.79 2.76 -7.18
C ILE A 175 -16.70 1.52 -7.05
N ALA A 176 -17.79 1.48 -7.80
CA ALA A 176 -18.75 0.39 -7.76
C ALA A 176 -18.13 -0.96 -8.16
N LEU A 177 -17.34 -1.00 -9.24
CA LEU A 177 -16.66 -2.23 -9.65
C LEU A 177 -15.62 -2.68 -8.60
N ILE A 178 -14.87 -1.75 -7.99
CA ILE A 178 -13.89 -2.11 -6.95
C ILE A 178 -14.60 -2.69 -5.72
N GLN A 179 -15.71 -2.09 -5.30
CA GLN A 179 -16.53 -2.59 -4.20
C GLN A 179 -17.10 -3.97 -4.50
N ASN A 180 -17.56 -4.20 -5.74
CA ASN A 180 -18.06 -5.50 -6.17
C ASN A 180 -16.96 -6.56 -6.16
N ASN A 181 -15.78 -6.25 -6.71
CA ASN A 181 -14.63 -7.16 -6.72
C ASN A 181 -14.21 -7.51 -5.29
N ALA A 182 -14.20 -6.53 -4.38
CA ALA A 182 -13.87 -6.75 -2.96
C ALA A 182 -14.90 -7.63 -2.25
N LYS A 183 -16.20 -7.40 -2.51
CA LYS A 183 -17.29 -8.20 -1.98
C LYS A 183 -17.19 -9.65 -2.45
N VAL A 184 -17.08 -9.88 -3.76
CA VAL A 184 -17.00 -11.23 -4.35
C VAL A 184 -15.69 -11.90 -3.94
N GLY A 185 -14.55 -11.22 -4.01
CA GLY A 185 -13.26 -11.74 -3.57
C GLY A 185 -13.23 -12.13 -2.09
N GLY A 186 -13.86 -11.34 -1.22
CA GLY A 186 -14.04 -11.68 0.19
C GLY A 186 -14.90 -12.93 0.41
N GLN A 187 -16.00 -13.07 -0.34
CA GLN A 187 -16.86 -14.26 -0.30
C GLN A 187 -16.10 -15.52 -0.76
N ILE A 188 -15.31 -15.41 -1.83
CA ILE A 188 -14.46 -16.50 -2.34
C ILE A 188 -13.41 -16.89 -1.29
N ALA A 189 -12.73 -15.92 -0.67
CA ALA A 189 -11.74 -16.18 0.37
C ALA A 189 -12.37 -16.92 1.57
N CYS A 190 -13.57 -16.52 2.00
CA CYS A 190 -14.33 -17.20 3.04
C CYS A 190 -14.71 -18.64 2.64
N ALA A 191 -15.16 -18.85 1.40
CA ALA A 191 -15.50 -20.18 0.89
C ALA A 191 -14.25 -21.08 0.81
N LEU A 192 -13.13 -20.55 0.34
CA LEU A 192 -11.84 -21.24 0.27
C LEU A 192 -11.31 -21.63 1.65
N SER A 193 -11.47 -20.77 2.66
CA SER A 193 -11.12 -21.10 4.05
C SER A 193 -11.92 -22.31 4.56
N LYS A 194 -13.24 -22.33 4.33
CA LYS A 194 -14.11 -23.45 4.70
C LYS A 194 -13.77 -24.73 3.94
N HIS A 195 -13.36 -24.62 2.67
CA HIS A 195 -12.92 -25.78 1.88
C HIS A 195 -11.67 -26.41 2.50
N LYS A 196 -10.68 -25.60 2.90
CA LYS A 196 -9.46 -26.08 3.58
C LYS A 196 -9.75 -26.81 4.89
N GLU A 197 -10.73 -26.32 5.67
CA GLU A 197 -11.16 -26.98 6.92
C GLU A 197 -11.78 -28.36 6.67
N LYS A 198 -12.54 -28.54 5.59
CA LYS A 198 -13.21 -29.81 5.25
C LYS A 198 -12.27 -30.87 4.67
N SER A 199 -11.28 -30.48 3.87
CA SER A 199 -10.42 -31.43 3.16
C SER A 199 -9.36 -32.11 4.03
N GLY A 200 -9.21 -31.75 5.31
CA GLY A 200 -8.19 -32.32 6.22
C GLY A 200 -6.73 -32.14 5.76
N ALA A 201 -6.52 -31.46 4.63
CA ALA A 201 -5.23 -31.26 3.98
C ALA A 201 -4.49 -30.14 4.71
N ASN A 202 -3.65 -30.54 5.66
CA ASN A 202 -2.62 -29.72 6.30
C ASN A 202 -3.06 -28.29 6.62
N THR A 203 -3.89 -28.18 7.66
CA THR A 203 -3.86 -27.04 8.59
C THR A 203 -2.47 -26.99 9.25
N VAL A 204 -1.43 -26.65 8.48
CA VAL A 204 -0.05 -26.48 8.97
C VAL A 204 0.40 -25.03 8.83
N ILE A 205 -0.29 -24.20 8.04
CA ILE A 205 0.10 -22.79 7.85
C ILE A 205 -0.79 -21.80 8.63
N LEU A 206 -2.07 -22.10 8.89
CA LEU A 206 -2.95 -21.23 9.69
C LEU A 206 -3.15 -21.68 11.15
N SER A 207 -3.04 -22.97 11.47
CA SER A 207 -3.21 -23.48 12.85
C SER A 207 -2.05 -23.14 13.78
N LYS A 208 -0.88 -22.79 13.23
CA LYS A 208 0.28 -22.41 14.07
C LYS A 208 0.03 -21.11 14.86
N TYR A 209 -0.95 -20.30 14.45
CA TYR A 209 -1.30 -19.04 15.10
C TYR A 209 -2.50 -19.12 16.07
N CYS A 210 -3.18 -20.26 16.13
CA CYS A 210 -4.30 -20.47 17.06
C CYS A 210 -4.06 -21.74 17.87
N SER A 211 -3.00 -21.75 18.67
CA SER A 211 -2.85 -22.70 19.78
C SER A 211 -2.85 -21.92 21.09
N ASN A 212 -3.74 -22.31 22.00
CA ASN A 212 -4.10 -21.62 23.25
C ASN A 212 -2.99 -21.61 24.32
N ASN A 213 -1.74 -21.37 23.95
CA ASN A 213 -0.65 -21.00 24.88
C ASN A 213 0.59 -20.42 24.17
N THR A 214 0.45 -19.88 22.96
CA THR A 214 1.57 -19.19 22.31
C THR A 214 1.81 -17.85 22.99
N ILE A 215 3.06 -17.58 23.39
CA ILE A 215 3.49 -16.26 23.85
C ILE A 215 3.25 -15.29 22.69
N TYR A 216 2.22 -14.44 22.82
CA TYR A 216 1.87 -13.46 21.80
C TYR A 216 2.84 -12.28 21.90
N PHE A 217 3.75 -12.18 20.92
CA PHE A 217 4.64 -11.03 20.80
C PHE A 217 3.95 -9.95 19.96
N PRO A 218 3.51 -8.82 20.57
CA PRO A 218 2.73 -7.83 19.87
C PRO A 218 3.53 -7.17 18.75
N GLN A 219 2.85 -6.85 17.64
CA GLN A 219 3.37 -5.90 16.66
C GLN A 219 3.27 -4.51 17.26
N ILE A 220 4.27 -3.66 17.04
CA ILE A 220 4.22 -2.26 17.47
C ILE A 220 4.22 -1.38 16.24
N VAL A 221 3.31 -0.41 16.21
CA VAL A 221 3.27 0.61 15.17
C VAL A 221 3.46 1.96 15.83
N ILE A 222 4.46 2.71 15.38
CA ILE A 222 4.77 4.05 15.88
C ILE A 222 4.59 5.02 14.72
N GLY A 223 3.55 5.85 14.79
CA GLY A 223 3.28 6.74 13.67
C GLY A 223 2.07 7.65 13.82
N GLY A 224 1.81 8.43 12.76
CA GLY A 224 0.83 9.50 12.77
C GLY A 224 -0.60 9.02 12.60
N ILE A 225 -1.52 9.83 13.13
CA ILE A 225 -2.96 9.78 12.86
C ILE A 225 -3.38 11.12 12.29
N ASN A 226 -4.22 11.11 11.26
CA ASN A 226 -4.72 12.34 10.63
C ASN A 226 -6.25 12.34 10.52
N VAL A 227 -6.83 13.54 10.54
CA VAL A 227 -8.16 13.79 9.99
C VAL A 227 -7.98 14.39 8.60
N ASP A 228 -8.45 13.69 7.59
CA ASP A 228 -8.31 14.11 6.19
C ASP A 228 -9.63 14.72 5.72
N PHE A 229 -9.57 15.93 5.19
CA PHE A 229 -10.65 16.62 4.51
C PHE A 229 -10.35 16.65 3.01
N ILE A 230 -11.26 16.12 2.22
CA ILE A 230 -11.21 16.19 0.76
C ILE A 230 -12.30 17.14 0.30
N ALA A 231 -11.91 18.37 -0.04
CA ALA A 231 -12.79 19.41 -0.57
C ALA A 231 -12.78 19.35 -2.10
N LYS A 232 -13.92 19.05 -2.71
CA LYS A 232 -14.09 19.03 -4.17
C LYS A 232 -14.86 20.27 -4.62
N GLY A 233 -14.22 21.12 -5.41
CA GLY A 233 -14.89 22.26 -6.03
C GLY A 233 -15.69 21.85 -7.27
N ALA A 234 -16.80 22.55 -7.52
CA ALA A 234 -17.64 22.37 -8.71
C ALA A 234 -17.24 23.30 -9.88
N THR A 235 -16.10 23.98 -9.79
CA THR A 235 -15.62 24.92 -10.80
C THR A 235 -14.14 24.66 -11.11
N LYS A 236 -13.67 25.07 -12.28
CA LYS A 236 -12.26 24.94 -12.69
C LYS A 236 -11.33 25.96 -12.03
N LYS A 237 -11.84 27.10 -11.55
CA LYS A 237 -11.04 28.16 -10.90
C LYS A 237 -11.43 28.26 -9.43
N LEU A 238 -10.58 27.72 -8.56
CA LEU A 238 -10.86 27.62 -7.12
C LEU A 238 -10.27 28.78 -6.30
N PHE A 239 -9.37 29.58 -6.86
CA PHE A 239 -8.61 30.57 -6.10
C PHE A 239 -9.31 31.92 -5.99
N GLY A 240 -9.35 32.47 -4.78
CA GLY A 240 -9.71 33.87 -4.50
C GLY A 240 -11.20 34.15 -4.26
N LEU A 241 -12.07 33.13 -4.26
CA LEU A 241 -13.51 33.26 -4.05
C LEU A 241 -14.08 32.02 -3.32
N THR A 242 -15.26 32.14 -2.72
CA THR A 242 -16.03 30.99 -2.22
C THR A 242 -16.59 30.20 -3.40
N ASN A 243 -16.30 28.91 -3.46
CA ASN A 243 -16.74 28.03 -4.55
C ASN A 243 -17.80 27.03 -4.06
N PRO A 244 -18.85 26.74 -4.85
CA PRO A 244 -19.74 25.63 -4.57
C PRO A 244 -18.95 24.31 -4.67
N GLY A 245 -19.27 23.34 -3.82
CA GLY A 245 -18.55 22.08 -3.76
C GLY A 245 -19.05 21.16 -2.65
N SER A 246 -18.30 20.09 -2.41
CA SER A 246 -18.53 19.15 -1.32
C SER A 246 -17.25 18.94 -0.51
N VAL A 247 -17.40 18.57 0.76
CA VAL A 247 -16.28 18.20 1.63
C VAL A 247 -16.57 16.82 2.20
N CYS A 248 -15.61 15.91 2.05
CA CYS A 248 -15.62 14.60 2.67
C CYS A 248 -14.59 14.57 3.80
N GLN A 249 -14.96 14.01 4.95
CA GLN A 249 -14.04 13.75 6.05
C GLN A 249 -13.72 12.25 6.10
N SER A 250 -12.45 11.92 6.24
CA SER A 250 -11.95 10.58 6.50
C SER A 250 -10.85 10.59 7.56
N PHE A 251 -10.47 9.43 8.07
CA PHE A 251 -9.42 9.30 9.08
C PHE A 251 -8.22 8.57 8.49
N GLY A 252 -7.11 9.30 8.42
CA GLY A 252 -5.88 8.91 7.74
C GLY A 252 -4.69 8.77 8.69
N GLY A 253 -3.49 9.01 8.18
CA GLY A 253 -2.23 8.76 8.88
C GLY A 253 -1.66 7.39 8.56
N VAL A 254 -0.37 7.36 8.22
CA VAL A 254 0.30 6.14 7.75
C VAL A 254 0.41 5.12 8.89
N GLY A 255 0.91 5.53 10.06
CA GLY A 255 0.91 4.68 11.25
C GLY A 255 -0.47 4.12 11.57
N ARG A 256 -1.50 4.99 11.56
CA ARG A 256 -2.89 4.57 11.81
C ARG A 256 -3.39 3.56 10.78
N ASN A 257 -3.13 3.77 9.48
CA ASN A 257 -3.51 2.84 8.41
C ASN A 257 -2.89 1.46 8.62
N ILE A 258 -1.62 1.39 9.00
CA ILE A 258 -0.93 0.12 9.22
C ILE A 258 -1.50 -0.59 10.46
N ALA A 259 -1.68 0.12 11.57
CA ALA A 259 -2.26 -0.43 12.79
C ALA A 259 -3.72 -0.89 12.59
N ASP A 260 -4.52 -0.14 11.84
CA ASP A 260 -5.90 -0.47 11.46
C ASP A 260 -5.96 -1.74 10.60
N CYS A 261 -5.10 -1.84 9.58
CA CYS A 261 -4.96 -3.04 8.75
C CYS A 261 -4.60 -4.27 9.58
N LEU A 262 -3.59 -4.18 10.45
CA LEU A 262 -3.20 -5.27 11.35
C LEU A 262 -4.35 -5.69 12.28
N SER A 263 -5.08 -4.71 12.82
CA SER A 263 -6.25 -4.97 13.68
C SER A 263 -7.37 -5.71 12.93
N ARG A 264 -7.63 -5.33 11.68
CA ARG A 264 -8.63 -5.99 10.82
C ARG A 264 -8.20 -7.40 10.38
N LEU A 265 -6.90 -7.66 10.31
CA LEU A 265 -6.33 -8.98 10.08
C LEU A 265 -6.36 -9.88 11.32
N GLY A 266 -6.89 -9.40 12.46
CA GLY A 266 -7.03 -10.16 13.70
C GLY A 266 -5.84 -10.06 14.65
N HIS A 267 -4.84 -9.24 14.32
CA HIS A 267 -3.76 -8.90 15.25
C HIS A 267 -4.22 -7.80 16.23
N LYS A 268 -3.46 -7.60 17.30
CA LYS A 268 -3.67 -6.52 18.28
C LYS A 268 -2.39 -5.71 18.41
N PRO A 269 -2.04 -4.90 17.40
CA PRO A 269 -0.83 -4.10 17.46
C PRO A 269 -0.94 -3.06 18.58
N LEU A 270 0.14 -2.84 19.33
CA LEU A 270 0.25 -1.66 20.19
C LEU A 270 0.51 -0.46 19.29
N PHE A 271 -0.43 0.47 19.22
CA PHE A 271 -0.32 1.66 18.39
C PHE A 271 0.10 2.89 19.22
N ILE A 272 1.36 3.29 19.06
CA ILE A 272 1.95 4.44 19.75
C ILE A 272 1.83 5.66 18.84
N SER A 273 1.11 6.68 19.30
CA SER A 273 0.85 7.90 18.53
C SER A 273 0.55 9.10 19.44
N ALA A 274 0.27 10.26 18.83
CA ALA A 274 -0.14 11.48 19.52
C ALA A 274 -1.26 12.19 18.74
N ILE A 275 -2.30 12.62 19.46
CA ILE A 275 -3.43 13.40 18.97
C ILE A 275 -3.72 14.58 19.91
N GLY A 276 -4.40 15.60 19.40
CA GLY A 276 -4.83 16.73 20.22
C GLY A 276 -5.94 16.31 21.16
N LYS A 277 -6.27 17.14 22.15
CA LYS A 277 -7.49 16.99 22.94
C LYS A 277 -8.58 17.89 22.38
N ASP A 278 -9.07 17.53 21.21
CA ASP A 278 -10.06 18.27 20.44
C ASP A 278 -11.16 17.36 19.89
N SER A 279 -12.20 17.94 19.30
CA SER A 279 -13.33 17.18 18.72
C SER A 279 -12.89 16.26 17.57
N HIS A 280 -11.82 16.61 16.86
CA HIS A 280 -11.21 15.76 15.82
C HIS A 280 -10.68 14.46 16.42
N SER A 281 -9.99 14.53 17.56
CA SER A 281 -9.49 13.36 18.28
C SER A 281 -10.61 12.43 18.72
N ASP A 282 -11.74 12.97 19.19
CA ASP A 282 -12.89 12.16 19.63
C ASP A 282 -13.51 11.38 18.45
N ALA A 283 -13.64 12.03 17.29
CA ALA A 283 -14.17 11.40 16.08
C ALA A 283 -13.25 10.27 15.57
N VAL A 284 -11.94 10.50 15.58
CA VAL A 284 -10.91 9.51 15.23
C VAL A 284 -10.99 8.30 16.17
N LEU A 285 -11.00 8.51 17.49
CA LEU A 285 -11.02 7.43 18.47
C LEU A 285 -12.29 6.59 18.36
N ASN A 286 -13.44 7.22 18.10
CA ASN A 286 -14.69 6.50 17.85
C ASN A 286 -14.62 5.65 16.57
N TYR A 287 -13.99 6.15 15.51
CA TYR A 287 -13.75 5.37 14.28
C TYR A 287 -12.81 4.20 14.52
N CYS A 288 -11.76 4.40 15.31
CA CYS A 288 -10.73 3.41 15.65
C CYS A 288 -11.06 2.53 16.86
N LYS A 289 -12.33 2.44 17.28
CA LYS A 289 -12.75 1.68 18.48
C LYS A 289 -12.40 0.18 18.47
N HIS A 290 -12.14 -0.38 17.29
CA HIS A 290 -11.71 -1.78 17.11
C HIS A 290 -10.19 -1.97 17.25
N MET A 291 -9.42 -0.88 17.36
CA MET A 291 -7.96 -0.88 17.54
C MET A 291 -7.60 -0.68 19.02
N ASP A 292 -6.45 -1.19 19.44
CA ASP A 292 -5.85 -0.79 20.72
C ASP A 292 -5.23 0.61 20.58
N THR A 293 -5.89 1.59 21.19
CA THR A 293 -5.46 3.00 21.19
C THR A 293 -4.94 3.45 22.55
N SER A 294 -4.65 2.51 23.46
CA SER A 294 -4.19 2.81 24.83
C SER A 294 -2.87 3.59 24.89
N ALA A 295 -2.00 3.43 23.87
CA ALA A 295 -0.74 4.16 23.75
C ALA A 295 -0.84 5.43 22.87
N VAL A 296 -2.04 5.86 22.48
CA VAL A 296 -2.25 7.12 21.76
C VAL A 296 -2.36 8.28 22.76
N ALA A 297 -1.33 9.12 22.81
CA ALA A 297 -1.30 10.25 23.73
C ALA A 297 -2.31 11.33 23.32
N ARG A 298 -3.10 11.84 24.28
CA ARG A 298 -4.00 12.99 24.07
C ARG A 298 -3.41 14.24 24.70
N LEU A 299 -2.97 15.19 23.88
CA LEU A 299 -2.23 16.37 24.30
C LEU A 299 -3.16 17.60 24.37
N GLN A 300 -3.18 18.30 25.51
CA GLN A 300 -4.14 19.40 25.77
C GLN A 300 -3.92 20.62 24.89
N ASP A 301 -2.65 21.00 24.67
CA ASP A 301 -2.27 22.24 23.96
C ASP A 301 -1.86 21.99 22.50
N GLN A 302 -2.31 20.87 21.92
CA GLN A 302 -2.00 20.49 20.55
C GLN A 302 -3.29 20.20 19.77
N ARG A 303 -3.22 20.38 18.46
CA ARG A 303 -4.32 20.05 17.55
C ARG A 303 -4.07 18.69 16.90
N THR A 304 -5.12 17.89 16.76
CA THR A 304 -5.07 16.64 16.00
C THR A 304 -4.68 16.93 14.56
N ALA A 305 -3.74 16.15 14.04
CA ALA A 305 -3.20 16.39 12.70
C ALA A 305 -4.33 16.40 11.67
N THR A 306 -4.31 17.38 10.79
CA THR A 306 -5.33 17.58 9.78
C THR A 306 -4.69 17.73 8.42
N TYR A 307 -5.20 17.00 7.43
CA TYR A 307 -4.84 17.19 6.03
C TYR A 307 -6.06 17.73 5.28
N CYS A 308 -5.86 18.71 4.42
CA CYS A 308 -6.88 19.22 3.51
C CYS A 308 -6.38 19.10 2.08
N ALA A 309 -7.07 18.29 1.28
CA ALA A 309 -6.89 18.21 -0.16
C ALA A 309 -8.04 18.94 -0.83
N VAL A 310 -7.71 20.02 -1.56
CA VAL A 310 -8.64 20.71 -2.44
C VAL A 310 -8.45 20.17 -3.85
N ILE A 311 -9.47 19.50 -4.38
CA ILE A 311 -9.48 18.94 -5.73
C ILE A 311 -10.45 19.70 -6.64
N THR A 312 -10.10 19.80 -7.91
CA THR A 312 -10.96 20.40 -8.94
C THR A 312 -12.14 19.49 -9.29
N GLU A 313 -13.07 20.01 -10.09
CA GLU A 313 -14.19 19.21 -10.61
C GLU A 313 -13.71 17.94 -11.34
N SER A 314 -12.57 18.04 -12.06
CA SER A 314 -11.93 16.93 -12.78
C SER A 314 -11.20 15.93 -11.86
N GLY A 315 -11.07 16.22 -10.57
CA GLY A 315 -10.39 15.38 -9.59
C GLY A 315 -8.88 15.63 -9.46
N GLU A 316 -8.35 16.67 -10.11
CA GLU A 316 -6.95 17.06 -9.99
C GLU A 316 -6.71 17.78 -8.65
N LEU A 317 -5.60 17.47 -7.97
CA LEU A 317 -5.21 18.16 -6.74
C LEU A 317 -4.81 19.60 -7.05
N SER A 318 -5.63 20.55 -6.58
CA SER A 318 -5.35 21.98 -6.70
C SER A 318 -4.48 22.51 -5.55
N LEU A 319 -4.70 22.02 -4.33
CA LEU A 319 -3.94 22.41 -3.14
C LEU A 319 -3.98 21.28 -2.11
N GLY A 320 -2.83 20.92 -1.56
CA GLY A 320 -2.73 20.10 -0.35
C GLY A 320 -2.17 20.93 0.79
N LEU A 321 -2.82 20.91 1.95
CA LEU A 321 -2.37 21.58 3.16
C LEU A 321 -2.39 20.59 4.32
N GLY A 322 -1.26 20.41 5.00
CA GLY A 322 -1.16 19.57 6.19
C GLY A 322 -0.79 20.40 7.42
N ASP A 323 -1.62 20.38 8.46
CA ASP A 323 -1.25 20.73 9.83
C ASP A 323 -0.95 19.41 10.56
N MET A 324 0.32 18.98 10.55
CA MET A 324 0.74 17.65 11.04
C MET A 324 1.86 17.72 12.09
N ASP A 325 2.11 18.91 12.63
CA ASP A 325 3.23 19.15 13.55
C ASP A 325 3.13 18.32 14.85
N ILE A 326 1.92 17.91 15.23
CA ILE A 326 1.71 17.04 16.39
C ILE A 326 2.43 15.69 16.25
N HIS A 327 2.74 15.21 15.04
CA HIS A 327 3.55 13.99 14.88
C HIS A 327 4.96 14.17 15.45
N GLN A 328 5.46 15.41 15.58
CA GLN A 328 6.72 15.69 16.27
C GLN A 328 6.63 15.49 17.79
N GLN A 329 5.43 15.34 18.35
CA GLN A 329 5.20 15.04 19.77
C GLN A 329 5.30 13.55 20.09
N ILE A 330 5.44 12.68 19.08
CA ILE A 330 5.76 11.25 19.27
C ILE A 330 7.26 11.14 19.57
N GLN A 331 7.68 11.73 20.68
CA GLN A 331 9.07 11.88 21.08
C GLN A 331 9.61 10.63 21.78
N GLU A 332 10.93 10.48 21.76
CA GLU A 332 11.66 9.45 22.50
C GLU A 332 11.18 9.31 23.95
N GLN A 333 11.03 10.42 24.69
CA GLN A 333 10.59 10.41 26.08
C GLN A 333 9.23 9.72 26.30
N TYR A 334 8.32 9.82 25.34
CA TYR A 334 7.03 9.14 25.41
C TYR A 334 7.15 7.69 24.99
N VAL A 335 7.86 7.43 23.90
CA VAL A 335 8.06 6.08 23.34
C VAL A 335 8.85 5.17 24.28
N SER A 336 9.79 5.71 25.06
CA SER A 336 10.61 4.97 26.02
C SER A 336 9.82 4.37 27.18
N GLN A 337 8.59 4.83 27.42
CA GLN A 337 7.68 4.22 28.40
C GLN A 337 7.22 2.81 27.99
N PHE A 338 7.45 2.45 26.71
CA PHE A 338 7.09 1.17 26.13
C PHE A 338 8.31 0.30 25.78
N GLU A 339 9.46 0.51 26.45
CA GLU A 339 10.72 -0.19 26.14
C GLU A 339 10.60 -1.71 26.24
N ASP A 340 9.91 -2.24 27.27
CA ASP A 340 9.72 -3.68 27.45
C ASP A 340 8.90 -4.30 26.31
N GLN A 341 7.88 -3.58 25.84
CA GLN A 341 7.07 -3.97 24.70
C GLN A 341 7.90 -3.93 23.41
N LEU A 342 8.71 -2.87 23.22
CA LEU A 342 9.63 -2.76 22.08
C LEU A 342 10.65 -3.89 22.05
N ALA A 343 11.21 -4.26 23.20
CA ALA A 343 12.21 -5.31 23.33
C ALA A 343 11.65 -6.72 23.06
N SER A 344 10.35 -6.91 23.26
CA SER A 344 9.66 -8.20 23.05
C SER A 344 8.81 -8.23 21.78
N ALA A 345 8.77 -7.16 20.99
CA ALA A 345 7.91 -7.09 19.81
C ALA A 345 8.31 -8.11 18.75
N SER A 346 7.31 -8.65 18.02
CA SER A 346 7.58 -9.49 16.84
C SER A 346 7.98 -8.68 15.62
N LEU A 347 7.58 -7.41 15.58
CA LEU A 347 7.87 -6.44 14.52
C LEU A 347 7.62 -5.04 15.06
N VAL A 348 8.50 -4.09 14.75
CA VAL A 348 8.26 -2.66 14.98
C VAL A 348 8.15 -1.94 13.64
N VAL A 349 7.06 -1.19 13.44
CA VAL A 349 6.82 -0.39 12.26
C VAL A 349 6.98 1.09 12.60
N LEU A 350 7.83 1.77 11.83
CA LEU A 350 8.15 3.19 11.98
C LEU A 350 7.60 3.99 10.80
N ASP A 351 6.74 4.97 11.12
CA ASP A 351 6.24 5.97 10.18
C ASP A 351 7.28 7.11 10.01
N GLY A 352 7.60 7.45 8.76
CA GLY A 352 8.53 8.54 8.41
C GLY A 352 8.16 9.92 8.94
N ASN A 353 6.94 10.15 9.41
CA ASN A 353 6.51 11.42 10.02
C ASN A 353 7.11 11.68 11.40
N ILE A 354 7.46 10.63 12.16
CA ILE A 354 7.93 10.78 13.55
C ILE A 354 9.33 11.43 13.64
N PRO A 355 9.73 11.99 14.79
CA PRO A 355 11.05 12.59 14.98
C PRO A 355 12.20 11.64 14.68
N LEU A 356 13.32 12.18 14.17
CA LEU A 356 14.54 11.40 13.92
C LEU A 356 15.09 10.79 15.22
N SER A 357 15.07 11.53 16.33
CA SER A 357 15.49 11.00 17.64
C SER A 357 14.68 9.78 18.06
N THR A 358 13.37 9.79 17.83
CA THR A 358 12.50 8.64 18.10
C THR A 358 12.85 7.45 17.20
N ILE A 359 13.09 7.68 15.89
CA ILE A 359 13.56 6.62 14.98
C ILE A 359 14.87 6.01 15.48
N ASP A 360 15.82 6.85 15.88
CA ASP A 360 17.14 6.42 16.36
C ASP A 360 17.04 5.62 17.66
N TYR A 361 16.26 6.08 18.63
CA TYR A 361 16.00 5.37 19.88
C TYR A 361 15.41 3.98 19.61
N VAL A 362 14.34 3.90 18.81
CA VAL A 362 13.67 2.63 18.53
C VAL A 362 14.57 1.67 17.76
N CYS A 363 15.34 2.18 16.78
CA CYS A 363 16.32 1.36 16.05
C CYS A 363 17.42 0.81 16.99
N CYS A 364 17.84 1.60 17.97
CA CYS A 364 18.82 1.16 18.98
C CYS A 364 18.27 0.01 19.84
N ILE A 365 17.05 0.15 20.37
CA ILE A 365 16.37 -0.90 21.14
C ILE A 365 16.16 -2.15 20.27
N ALA A 366 15.62 -1.99 19.07
CA ALA A 366 15.35 -3.10 18.16
C ALA A 366 16.61 -3.88 17.80
N LYS A 367 17.73 -3.18 17.53
CA LYS A 367 19.03 -3.83 17.28
C LYS A 367 19.54 -4.60 18.50
N LYS A 368 19.41 -4.04 19.71
CA LYS A 368 19.83 -4.68 20.96
C LYS A 368 19.07 -5.98 21.22
N HIS A 369 17.79 -6.03 20.86
CA HIS A 369 16.90 -7.17 21.10
C HIS A 369 16.64 -8.04 19.86
N ALA A 370 17.33 -7.78 18.75
CA ALA A 370 17.16 -8.47 17.48
C ALA A 370 15.70 -8.48 16.96
N VAL A 371 14.99 -7.39 17.20
CA VAL A 371 13.61 -7.18 16.72
C VAL A 371 13.64 -6.62 15.30
N PRO A 372 12.89 -7.19 14.34
CA PRO A 372 12.86 -6.66 13.00
C PRO A 372 12.13 -5.31 12.95
N VAL A 373 12.66 -4.39 12.14
CA VAL A 373 12.12 -3.04 11.96
C VAL A 373 11.66 -2.83 10.52
N TRP A 374 10.43 -2.37 10.34
CA TRP A 374 9.89 -1.89 9.07
C TRP A 374 9.84 -0.36 9.08
N PHE A 375 10.46 0.29 8.11
CA PHE A 375 10.36 1.74 7.93
C PHE A 375 9.49 2.11 6.73
N GLU A 376 8.44 2.89 6.99
CA GLU A 376 7.54 3.43 5.96
C GLU A 376 7.88 4.91 5.68
N PRO A 377 8.44 5.26 4.51
CA PRO A 377 9.02 6.59 4.25
C PRO A 377 8.03 7.74 4.25
N THR A 378 6.77 7.48 3.86
CA THR A 378 5.63 8.43 3.74
C THR A 378 5.76 9.52 2.67
N ASP A 379 6.93 10.12 2.51
CA ASP A 379 7.26 10.99 1.38
C ASP A 379 8.78 11.08 1.18
N ALA A 380 9.18 11.66 0.05
CA ALA A 380 10.58 11.79 -0.33
C ALA A 380 11.42 12.59 0.68
N ASP A 381 10.88 13.66 1.29
CA ASP A 381 11.63 14.48 2.25
C ASP A 381 11.88 13.71 3.56
N LYS A 382 10.96 12.83 3.96
CA LYS A 382 11.05 12.01 5.19
C LYS A 382 11.81 10.72 4.98
N ALA A 383 11.88 10.21 3.74
CA ALA A 383 12.58 8.97 3.38
C ALA A 383 14.06 8.95 3.80
N CYS A 384 14.70 10.12 3.89
CA CYS A 384 16.10 10.21 4.28
C CYS A 384 16.36 9.95 5.78
N LYS A 385 15.36 10.10 6.67
CA LYS A 385 15.57 10.20 8.12
C LYS A 385 16.46 9.10 8.70
N PRO A 386 16.15 7.78 8.56
CA PRO A 386 16.99 6.73 9.14
C PRO A 386 18.41 6.68 8.58
N PHE A 387 18.64 7.26 7.40
CA PHE A 387 19.91 7.28 6.68
C PHE A 387 20.76 8.52 7.00
N LEU A 388 20.22 9.47 7.79
CA LEU A 388 20.99 10.60 8.33
C LEU A 388 21.85 10.20 9.53
N SER A 389 21.54 9.06 10.15
CA SER A 389 22.26 8.41 11.24
C SER A 389 22.64 6.98 10.83
N GLU A 390 23.19 6.18 11.75
CA GLU A 390 23.48 4.75 11.49
C GLU A 390 22.28 3.83 11.76
N SER A 391 21.12 4.40 12.06
CA SER A 391 19.89 3.67 12.40
C SER A 391 19.35 2.83 11.25
N TRP A 392 19.60 3.23 9.99
CA TRP A 392 19.22 2.44 8.82
C TRP A 392 19.75 0.99 8.85
N ARG A 393 20.88 0.73 9.54
CA ARG A 393 21.45 -0.62 9.70
C ARG A 393 20.59 -1.55 10.55
N ALA A 394 19.65 -1.02 11.32
CA ALA A 394 18.68 -1.81 12.09
C ALA A 394 17.40 -2.12 11.28
N LEU A 395 17.20 -1.47 10.12
CA LEU A 395 16.02 -1.68 9.30
C LEU A 395 16.08 -3.04 8.62
N SER A 396 15.03 -3.84 8.79
CA SER A 396 14.84 -5.12 8.12
C SER A 396 14.05 -4.96 6.82
N TYR A 397 13.08 -4.03 6.82
CA TYR A 397 12.17 -3.80 5.70
C TYR A 397 11.94 -2.31 5.47
N THR A 398 11.65 -1.95 4.22
CA THR A 398 11.11 -0.64 3.86
C THR A 398 10.33 -0.77 2.55
N SER A 399 9.33 0.09 2.35
CA SER A 399 8.43 0.09 1.19
C SER A 399 8.44 1.41 0.41
N PRO A 400 9.60 1.89 -0.05
CA PRO A 400 9.68 3.15 -0.77
C PRO A 400 9.09 3.05 -2.18
N ASN A 401 8.45 4.12 -2.64
CA ASN A 401 8.31 4.37 -4.06
C ASN A 401 9.66 4.79 -4.68
N LEU A 402 9.71 4.97 -6.01
CA LEU A 402 10.96 5.30 -6.71
C LEU A 402 11.59 6.62 -6.23
N ALA A 403 10.79 7.65 -5.95
CA ALA A 403 11.30 8.95 -5.51
C ALA A 403 11.90 8.89 -4.10
N GLU A 404 11.23 8.16 -3.20
CA GLU A 404 11.71 7.89 -1.85
C GLU A 404 13.01 7.07 -1.88
N LEU A 405 13.05 6.00 -2.69
CA LEU A 405 14.25 5.17 -2.85
C LEU A 405 15.43 5.97 -3.40
N CYS A 406 15.19 6.84 -4.38
CA CYS A 406 16.21 7.77 -4.86
C CYS A 406 16.70 8.68 -3.74
N THR A 407 15.81 9.17 -2.87
CA THR A 407 16.20 10.04 -1.76
C THR A 407 17.02 9.29 -0.71
N MET A 408 16.68 8.04 -0.41
CA MET A 408 17.49 7.16 0.45
C MET A 408 18.90 6.97 -0.12
N ASN A 409 19.00 6.58 -1.40
CA ASN A 409 20.28 6.38 -2.08
C ASN A 409 21.11 7.68 -2.12
N HIS A 410 20.48 8.81 -2.42
CA HIS A 410 21.15 10.11 -2.43
C HIS A 410 21.72 10.46 -1.04
N THR A 411 20.97 10.16 0.02
CA THR A 411 21.40 10.39 1.41
C THR A 411 22.64 9.55 1.76
N LEU A 412 22.72 8.32 1.23
CA LEU A 412 23.88 7.44 1.36
C LEU A 412 25.04 7.77 0.40
N GLY A 413 24.89 8.77 -0.48
CA GLY A 413 25.89 9.09 -1.51
C GLY A 413 25.97 8.07 -2.65
N LEU A 414 24.95 7.23 -2.81
CA LEU A 414 24.85 6.25 -3.89
C LEU A 414 24.29 6.90 -5.17
N PRO A 415 24.68 6.41 -6.35
CA PRO A 415 24.17 6.94 -7.62
C PRO A 415 22.68 6.67 -7.78
N THR A 416 21.98 7.62 -8.41
CA THR A 416 20.54 7.53 -8.73
C THR A 416 20.31 7.90 -10.20
N PRO A 417 19.24 7.41 -10.85
CA PRO A 417 18.90 7.80 -12.22
C PRO A 417 18.85 9.32 -12.38
N THR A 418 19.46 9.85 -13.44
CA THR A 418 19.50 11.29 -13.74
C THR A 418 18.10 11.82 -14.06
N GLY A 419 17.60 12.78 -13.27
CA GLY A 419 16.35 13.51 -13.58
C GLY A 419 15.37 13.70 -12.42
N THR A 420 15.53 12.94 -11.32
CA THR A 420 14.72 13.13 -10.09
C THR A 420 15.23 14.35 -9.31
N ARG A 421 14.52 15.48 -9.42
CA ARG A 421 14.79 16.68 -8.61
C ARG A 421 14.55 16.38 -7.13
N VAL A 422 15.59 15.98 -6.39
CA VAL A 422 15.60 16.11 -4.92
C VAL A 422 16.12 17.52 -4.61
N LYS A 423 15.29 18.34 -3.97
CA LYS A 423 15.71 19.69 -3.52
C LYS A 423 16.86 19.51 -2.52
N LYS A 424 18.08 19.90 -2.89
CA LYS A 424 19.24 19.95 -1.98
C LYS A 424 18.88 20.80 -0.75
N LYS A 425 18.62 20.20 0.40
CA LYS A 425 18.71 20.91 1.69
C LYS A 425 20.20 21.10 1.99
N LYS A 426 20.61 22.35 2.21
CA LYS A 426 21.95 22.68 2.70
C LYS A 426 22.17 21.90 4.01
N LYS A 427 23.31 21.21 4.13
CA LYS A 427 23.78 20.66 5.41
C LYS A 427 23.63 21.75 6.49
N PRO A 428 23.02 21.47 7.65
CA PRO A 428 23.10 22.41 8.77
C PRO A 428 24.58 22.64 9.08
N LYS A 429 24.95 23.91 9.25
CA LYS A 429 26.32 24.29 9.64
C LYS A 429 26.69 23.47 10.87
N THR A 430 27.83 22.80 10.81
CA THR A 430 28.47 22.12 11.94
C THR A 430 28.53 23.07 13.13
N ILE A 431 27.74 22.80 14.17
CA ILE A 431 27.99 23.34 15.50
C ILE A 431 29.15 22.50 16.05
N ASN A 432 30.35 23.06 16.00
CA ASN A 432 31.50 22.55 16.73
C ASN A 432 31.24 22.73 18.24
N SER A 433 30.60 21.76 18.87
CA SER A 433 30.74 21.49 20.31
C SER A 433 30.22 20.09 20.67
N LEU A 434 30.87 19.06 20.15
CA LEU A 434 30.77 17.69 20.65
C LEU A 434 32.16 17.24 21.07
N LYS A 435 32.60 17.74 22.23
CA LYS A 435 33.73 17.17 22.98
C LYS A 435 33.40 16.77 24.41
N ASP A 436 32.20 17.05 24.93
CA ASP A 436 31.88 16.81 26.35
C ASP A 436 30.64 15.92 26.58
N SER A 437 30.47 14.82 25.82
CA SER A 437 29.40 13.85 26.12
C SER A 437 29.77 12.37 25.93
N PHE A 438 31.04 12.06 25.65
CA PHE A 438 31.56 10.69 25.67
C PHE A 438 32.52 10.52 26.86
N ALA A 439 32.00 10.61 28.08
CA ALA A 439 32.77 10.35 29.29
C ALA A 439 31.90 9.78 30.43
N ILE A 440 30.91 8.93 30.14
CA ILE A 440 30.24 8.10 31.16
C ILE A 440 29.82 6.78 30.51
N CYS A 441 30.79 5.90 30.25
CA CYS A 441 30.59 4.44 30.07
C CYS A 441 31.94 3.78 29.75
N ARG A 442 32.86 3.80 30.70
CA ARG A 442 34.05 2.94 30.72
C ARG A 442 34.72 3.05 32.08
N ASP A 443 34.14 2.38 33.07
CA ASP A 443 34.88 1.89 34.22
C ASP A 443 34.24 0.59 34.69
N GLY A 444 35.06 -0.45 34.76
CA GLY A 444 34.66 -1.79 35.15
C GLY A 444 35.17 -2.86 34.20
N LEU A 445 36.50 -3.06 34.15
CA LEU A 445 37.12 -4.38 34.15
C LEU A 445 38.65 -4.25 34.24
N LEU A 446 39.16 -4.79 35.33
CA LEU A 446 40.56 -4.99 35.70
C LEU A 446 41.41 -5.60 34.58
N THR A 447 42.57 -5.01 34.26
CA THR A 447 43.76 -5.76 33.83
C THR A 447 45.04 -5.05 34.28
N GLY A 448 45.91 -5.76 35.00
CA GLY A 448 47.25 -5.32 35.40
C GLY A 448 48.28 -5.44 34.26
N PRO A 449 49.48 -4.85 34.40
CA PRO A 449 50.43 -4.75 33.30
C PRO A 449 51.25 -6.03 33.12
N MET A 450 51.19 -6.63 31.93
CA MET A 450 52.11 -7.69 31.49
C MET A 450 53.39 -7.07 30.93
N GLY A 451 54.53 -7.40 31.53
CA GLY A 451 55.87 -7.06 31.06
C GLY A 451 56.31 -7.91 29.85
N PRO A 452 57.44 -7.57 29.20
CA PRO A 452 57.82 -8.12 27.91
C PRO A 452 58.53 -9.48 28.06
N VAL A 453 58.20 -10.43 27.18
CA VAL A 453 58.88 -11.73 27.07
C VAL A 453 59.86 -11.68 25.87
N PRO A 454 61.11 -12.15 26.00
CA PRO A 454 62.13 -12.05 24.95
C PRO A 454 62.09 -13.21 23.93
N ARG A 455 62.77 -12.97 22.80
CA ARG A 455 62.89 -13.86 21.64
C ARG A 455 63.98 -14.93 21.81
N GLY A 456 63.66 -16.14 21.36
CA GLY A 456 64.58 -17.14 20.77
C GLY A 456 65.23 -18.15 21.71
N PRO A 457 65.78 -19.27 21.18
CA PRO A 457 65.88 -19.67 19.77
C PRO A 457 64.77 -20.61 19.28
#